data_AF-A0A962D4D2-F1
#
_entry.id   AF-A0A962D4D2-F1
#
_cell.length_a   1.000
_cell.length_b   1.000
_cell.length_c   1.000
_cell.angle_alpha   90.00
_cell.angle_beta   90.00
_cell.angle_gamma   90.00
#
_symmetry.space_group_name_H-M   'P 1'
#
loop_
_entity.id
_entity.type
_entity.pdbx_description
1 polymer ?
#
loop_
_entity_poly.entity_id
_entity_poly.type
_entity_poly.pdbx_seq_one_letter_code
_entity_poly.pdbx_strand_id
1 'polypeptide(L)'
;AGAVLLGVLLLLAYQWGVQRMLLQLAERRVDEAVRMARWLGGTMALLLCLSCAALAWLSSRTAAQVLQQDRFPPAQARMIRDTPVLRGEAARRRARLLQLIALILPLTAIMATALLIQLLWTLA
;
A
#
# COMPACT_ATOMS: atom_id res chain seq x y z
N ALA A 1 2.81 3.49 20.28
CA ALA A 1 4.18 2.99 20.07
C ALA A 1 4.26 1.47 20.13
N GLY A 2 3.76 0.80 21.19
CA GLY A 2 3.87 -0.66 21.35
C GLY A 2 3.27 -1.52 20.23
N ALA A 3 2.08 -1.16 19.71
CA ALA A 3 1.46 -1.90 18.60
C ALA A 3 2.24 -1.80 17.28
N VAL A 4 2.92 -0.67 17.04
CA VAL A 4 3.75 -0.48 15.84
C VAL A 4 5.02 -1.32 15.95
N LEU A 5 5.67 -1.32 17.11
CA LEU A 5 6.85 -2.16 17.36
C LEU A 5 6.53 -3.65 17.27
N LEU A 6 5.40 -4.08 17.83
CA LEU A 6 4.91 -5.46 17.73
C LEU A 6 4.65 -5.84 16.26
N GLY A 7 4.02 -4.95 15.50
CA GLY A 7 3.78 -5.14 14.07
C GLY A 7 5.07 -5.28 13.27
N VAL A 8 6.06 -4.41 13.54
CA VAL A 8 7.38 -4.47 12.88
C VAL A 8 8.11 -5.76 13.23
N LEU A 9 8.09 -6.18 14.50
CA LEU A 9 8.69 -7.44 14.95
C LEU A 9 8.04 -8.67 14.29
N LEU A 10 6.71 -8.71 14.24
CA LEU A 10 5.98 -9.78 13.56
C LEU A 10 6.30 -9.83 12.06
N LEU A 11 6.43 -8.66 11.42
CA LEU A 11 6.76 -8.58 9.99
C LEU A 11 8.18 -9.08 9.71
N LEU A 12 9.15 -8.72 10.55
CA LEU A 12 10.53 -9.20 10.46
C LEU A 12 10.62 -10.71 10.72
N ALA A 13 9.92 -11.22 11.73
CA ALA A 13 9.86 -12.64 12.04
C ALA A 13 9.24 -13.44 10.87
N TYR A 14 8.17 -12.91 10.27
CA TYR A 14 7.55 -13.51 9.09
C TYR A 14 8.50 -13.52 7.88
N GLN A 15 9.15 -12.39 7.58
CA GLN A 15 10.15 -12.31 6.51
C GLN A 15 11.27 -13.32 6.70
N TRP A 16 11.82 -13.41 7.92
CA TRP A 16 12.90 -14.33 8.23
C TRP A 16 12.49 -15.80 8.09
N GLY A 17 11.28 -16.16 8.53
CA GLY A 17 10.73 -17.51 8.40
C GLY A 17 10.52 -17.91 6.94
N VAL A 18 9.92 -17.04 6.13
CA VAL A 18 9.70 -17.28 4.69
C VAL A 18 11.02 -17.42 3.96
N GLN A 19 12.01 -16.57 4.26
CA GLN A 19 13.32 -16.63 3.63
C GLN A 19 14.06 -17.93 3.96
N ARG A 20 14.03 -18.38 5.23
CA ARG A 20 14.60 -19.67 5.63
C ARG A 20 13.92 -20.84 4.94
N MET A 21 12.59 -20.83 4.87
CA MET A 21 11.83 -21.90 4.23
C MET A 21 12.16 -22.01 2.73
N LEU A 22 12.26 -20.86 2.04
CA LEU A 22 12.65 -20.82 0.63
C LEU A 22 14.08 -21.30 0.40
N LEU A 23 15.03 -20.94 1.27
CA LEU A 23 16.42 -21.40 1.18
C LEU A 23 16.52 -22.93 1.37
N GLN A 24 15.81 -23.49 2.35
CA GLN A 24 15.79 -24.94 2.59
C GLN A 24 15.12 -25.73 1.44
N LEU A 25 14.10 -25.15 0.81
CA LEU A 25 13.46 -25.74 -0.37
C LEU A 25 14.33 -25.64 -1.62
N ALA A 26 15.06 -24.53 -1.79
CA ALA A 26 15.97 -24.34 -2.92
C ALA A 26 17.12 -25.36 -2.92
N GLU A 27 17.65 -25.73 -1.74
CA GLU A 27 18.69 -26.76 -1.62
C GLU A 27 18.22 -28.17 -2.05
N ARG A 28 16.92 -28.45 -1.99
CA ARG A 28 16.37 -29.78 -2.29
C ARG A 28 15.67 -29.87 -3.65
N ARG A 29 14.94 -28.82 -4.06
CA ARG A 29 14.09 -28.78 -5.26
C ARG A 29 13.95 -27.35 -5.77
N VAL A 30 14.95 -26.89 -6.52
CA VAL A 30 15.03 -25.53 -7.09
C VAL A 30 13.76 -25.17 -7.88
N ASP A 31 13.22 -26.08 -8.69
CA ASP A 31 12.05 -25.82 -9.52
C ASP A 31 10.76 -25.56 -8.71
N GLU A 32 10.58 -26.27 -7.60
CA GLU A 32 9.44 -26.09 -6.69
C GLU A 32 9.57 -24.77 -5.91
N ALA A 33 10.79 -24.42 -5.49
CA ALA A 33 11.08 -23.16 -4.82
C ALA A 33 10.80 -21.95 -5.74
N VAL A 34 11.23 -22.00 -7.01
CA VAL A 34 10.96 -20.95 -8.01
C VAL A 34 9.46 -20.82 -8.30
N ARG A 35 8.74 -21.95 -8.44
CA ARG A 35 7.29 -21.94 -8.66
C ARG A 35 6.54 -21.31 -7.49
N MET A 36 6.93 -21.66 -6.26
CA MET A 36 6.30 -21.11 -5.06
C MET A 36 6.65 -19.63 -4.85
N ALA A 37 7.89 -19.22 -5.14
CA ALA A 37 8.31 -17.83 -5.11
C ALA A 37 7.53 -16.98 -6.14
N ARG A 38 7.28 -17.50 -7.34
CA ARG A 38 6.42 -16.85 -8.35
C ARG A 38 4.99 -16.67 -7.86
N TRP A 39 4.40 -17.71 -7.26
CA TRP A 39 3.04 -17.64 -6.72
C TRP A 39 2.93 -16.65 -5.55
N LEU A 40 3.86 -16.69 -4.61
CA LEU A 40 3.91 -15.75 -3.48
C LEU A 40 4.18 -14.32 -3.95
N GLY A 41 5.13 -14.13 -4.86
CA GLY A 41 5.42 -12.81 -5.45
C GLY A 41 4.23 -12.23 -6.20
N GLY A 42 3.55 -13.05 -7.01
CA GLY A 42 2.36 -12.64 -7.76
C GLY A 42 1.18 -12.28 -6.85
N THR A 43 0.92 -13.08 -5.81
CA THR A 43 -0.15 -12.80 -4.84
C THR A 43 0.14 -11.54 -4.01
N MET A 44 1.38 -11.34 -3.57
CA MET A 44 1.78 -10.10 -2.88
C MET A 44 1.67 -8.87 -3.79
N ALA A 45 2.08 -8.97 -5.05
CA ALA A 45 1.94 -7.88 -6.02
C ALA A 45 0.46 -7.52 -6.26
N LEU A 46 -0.41 -8.52 -6.40
CA LEU A 46 -1.85 -8.31 -6.55
C LEU A 46 -2.46 -7.61 -5.33
N LEU A 47 -2.13 -8.08 -4.12
CA LEU A 47 -2.59 -7.46 -2.87
C LEU A 47 -2.12 -6.01 -2.73
N LEU A 48 -0.86 -5.73 -3.12
CA LEU A 48 -0.30 -4.39 -3.10
C LEU A 48 -1.05 -3.47 -4.07
N CYS A 49 -1.23 -3.90 -5.33
CA CYS A 49 -1.98 -3.15 -6.33
C CYS A 49 -3.42 -2.88 -5.90
N LEU A 50 -4.10 -3.89 -5.34
CA LEU A 50 -5.48 -3.75 -4.88
C LEU A 50 -5.58 -2.77 -3.70
N SER A 51 -4.66 -2.86 -2.74
CA SER A 51 -4.60 -1.95 -1.59
C SER A 51 -4.31 -0.51 -2.02
N CYS A 52 -3.36 -0.32 -2.93
CA CYS A 52 -3.02 1.00 -3.46
C CYS A 52 -4.17 1.59 -4.29
N ALA A 53 -4.84 0.78 -5.11
CA ALA A 53 -6.01 1.21 -5.89
C ALA A 53 -7.18 1.61 -4.98
N ALA A 54 -7.45 0.83 -3.93
CA ALA A 54 -8.48 1.15 -2.94
C ALA A 54 -8.19 2.48 -2.22
N LEU A 55 -6.94 2.70 -1.79
CA LEU A 55 -6.52 3.94 -1.16
C LEU A 55 -6.55 5.14 -2.11
N ALA A 56 -6.12 4.95 -3.37
CA ALA A 56 -6.20 5.99 -4.40
C ALA A 56 -7.65 6.38 -4.70
N TRP A 57 -8.55 5.41 -4.81
CA TRP A 57 -9.97 5.65 -5.00
C TRP A 57 -10.59 6.40 -3.82
N LEU A 58 -10.31 5.96 -2.59
CA LEU A 58 -10.82 6.60 -1.37
C LEU A 58 -10.32 8.04 -1.23
N SER A 59 -9.02 8.27 -1.47
CA SER A 59 -8.42 9.60 -1.38
C SER A 59 -8.92 10.55 -2.48
N SER A 60 -9.07 10.06 -3.71
CA SER A 60 -9.66 10.82 -4.82
C SER A 60 -11.12 11.20 -4.53
N ARG A 61 -11.94 10.24 -4.09
CA ARG A 61 -13.33 10.49 -3.69
C ARG A 61 -13.43 11.52 -2.57
N THR A 62 -12.58 11.39 -1.55
CA THR A 62 -12.54 12.32 -0.41
C THR A 62 -12.14 13.73 -0.86
N ALA A 63 -11.12 13.83 -1.73
CA ALA A 63 -10.68 15.12 -2.27
C ALA A 63 -11.79 15.79 -3.10
N ALA A 64 -12.50 15.04 -3.94
CA ALA A 64 -13.62 15.55 -4.73
C ALA A 64 -14.74 16.12 -3.83
N GLN A 65 -15.09 15.41 -2.76
CA GLN A 65 -16.09 15.88 -1.78
C GLN A 65 -15.64 17.17 -1.07
N VAL A 66 -14.36 17.26 -0.69
CA VAL A 66 -13.80 18.43 -0.03
C VAL A 66 -13.77 19.64 -0.96
N LEU A 67 -13.46 19.44 -2.25
CA LEU A 67 -13.48 20.52 -3.25
C LEU A 67 -14.91 21.01 -3.54
N GLN A 68 -15.90 20.12 -3.55
CA GLN A 68 -17.30 20.50 -3.73
C GLN A 68 -17.88 21.27 -2.53
N GLN A 69 -17.50 20.88 -1.32
CA GLN A 69 -18.04 21.46 -0.08
C GLN A 69 -17.17 22.57 0.51
N ASP A 70 -16.00 22.82 -0.09
CA ASP A 70 -14.96 23.76 0.36
C ASP A 70 -14.60 23.64 1.85
N ARG A 71 -14.69 22.40 2.36
CA ARG A 71 -14.62 22.06 3.78
C ARG A 71 -13.90 20.73 3.99
N PHE A 72 -12.95 20.71 4.91
CA PHE A 72 -12.24 19.50 5.34
C PHE A 72 -12.36 19.31 6.86
N PRO A 73 -12.70 18.13 7.38
CA PRO A 73 -13.18 16.94 6.67
C PRO A 73 -14.58 17.14 6.04
N PRO A 74 -14.99 16.32 5.05
CA PRO A 74 -16.30 16.47 4.39
C PRO A 74 -17.45 16.28 5.39
N ALA A 75 -18.60 16.89 5.12
CA ALA A 75 -19.72 16.98 6.07
C ALA A 75 -20.26 15.62 6.54
N GLN A 76 -20.09 14.57 5.74
CA GLN A 76 -20.55 13.20 6.02
C GLN A 76 -19.50 12.35 6.75
N ALA A 77 -18.29 12.88 6.99
CA ALA A 77 -17.24 12.13 7.67
C ALA A 77 -17.50 12.03 9.17
N ARG A 78 -17.25 10.84 9.74
CA ARG A 78 -17.23 10.62 11.19
C ARG A 78 -16.01 11.35 11.76
N MET A 79 -16.24 12.39 12.58
CA MET A 79 -15.17 13.17 13.22
C MET A 79 -14.98 12.72 14.66
N ILE A 80 -13.72 12.72 15.11
CA ILE A 80 -13.41 12.65 16.54
C ILE A 80 -13.71 14.04 17.13
N ARG A 81 -14.20 14.10 18.36
CA ARG A 81 -14.81 15.28 19.00
C ARG A 81 -14.02 16.59 18.83
N ASP A 82 -12.69 16.50 18.74
CA ASP A 82 -11.78 17.65 18.64
C ASP A 82 -11.14 17.87 17.25
N THR A 83 -11.74 17.34 16.18
CA THR A 83 -11.16 17.49 14.83
C THR A 83 -11.44 18.91 14.29
N PRO A 84 -10.42 19.75 14.04
CA PRO A 84 -10.66 21.10 13.55
C PRO A 84 -11.22 21.08 12.12
N VAL A 85 -12.27 21.85 11.89
CA VAL A 85 -12.91 21.99 10.58
C VAL A 85 -12.23 23.13 9.81
N LEU A 86 -11.51 22.76 8.76
CA LEU A 86 -10.87 23.70 7.84
C LEU A 86 -11.87 24.09 6.74
N ARG A 87 -11.86 25.36 6.32
CA ARG A 87 -12.70 25.89 5.24
C ARG A 87 -11.89 26.74 4.26
N GLY A 88 -12.41 26.90 3.05
CA GLY A 88 -11.81 27.75 2.01
C GLY A 88 -10.45 27.24 1.55
N GLU A 89 -9.47 28.14 1.39
CA GLU A 89 -8.15 27.78 0.83
C GLU A 89 -7.43 26.65 1.56
N ALA A 90 -7.51 26.62 2.89
CA ALA A 90 -6.84 25.57 3.68
C ALA A 90 -7.44 24.18 3.37
N ALA A 91 -8.76 24.09 3.18
CA ALA A 91 -9.42 22.86 2.78
C ALA A 91 -9.01 22.45 1.35
N ARG A 92 -8.98 23.41 0.41
CA ARG A 92 -8.52 23.16 -0.97
C ARG A 92 -7.07 22.69 -1.05
N ARG A 93 -6.17 23.23 -0.24
CA ARG A 93 -4.77 22.76 -0.15
C ARG A 93 -4.70 21.31 0.30
N ARG A 94 -5.47 20.92 1.32
CA ARG A 94 -5.55 19.51 1.76
C ARG A 94 -6.15 18.59 0.71
N ALA A 95 -7.18 19.03 -0.01
CA ALA A 95 -7.74 18.25 -1.11
C ALA A 95 -6.73 18.02 -2.24
N ARG A 96 -5.94 19.04 -2.61
CA ARG A 96 -4.87 18.90 -3.60
C ARG A 96 -3.76 17.94 -3.15
N LEU A 97 -3.38 17.98 -1.87
CA LEU A 97 -2.44 17.00 -1.31
C LEU A 97 -3.00 15.57 -1.37
N LEU A 98 -4.29 15.38 -1.06
CA LEU A 98 -4.96 14.09 -1.20
C LEU A 98 -4.98 13.60 -2.66
N GLN A 99 -5.18 14.49 -3.63
CA GLN A 99 -5.09 14.15 -5.05
C GLN A 99 -3.67 13.74 -5.46
N LEU A 100 -2.64 14.44 -4.98
CA LEU A 100 -1.25 14.06 -5.21
C LEU A 100 -0.95 12.67 -4.64
N ILE A 101 -1.40 12.39 -3.40
CA ILE A 101 -1.27 11.06 -2.79
C ILE A 101 -2.00 10.00 -3.62
N ALA A 102 -3.22 10.30 -4.07
CA ALA A 102 -4.01 9.42 -4.93
C ALA A 102 -3.32 9.10 -6.26
N LEU A 103 -2.51 10.03 -6.78
CA LEU A 103 -1.73 9.86 -8.02
C LEU A 103 -0.42 9.08 -7.78
N ILE A 104 0.29 9.38 -6.68
CA ILE A 104 1.59 8.78 -6.38
C ILE A 104 1.45 7.32 -5.97
N LEU A 105 0.43 6.95 -5.19
CA LEU A 105 0.23 5.57 -4.75
C LEU A 105 0.18 4.54 -5.90
N PRO A 106 -0.68 4.69 -6.93
CA PRO A 106 -0.74 3.72 -8.02
C PRO A 106 0.57 3.68 -8.81
N LEU A 107 1.25 4.83 -9.00
CA LEU A 107 2.57 4.86 -9.65
C LEU A 107 3.60 4.03 -8.86
N THR A 108 3.64 4.17 -7.53
CA THR A 108 4.55 3.37 -6.69
C THR A 108 4.20 1.88 -6.73
N ALA A 109 2.92 1.53 -6.78
CA ALA A 109 2.48 0.14 -6.87
C ALA A 109 2.86 -0.50 -8.22
N ILE A 110 2.69 0.24 -9.32
CA ILE A 110 3.11 -0.19 -10.66
C ILE A 110 4.63 -0.40 -10.69
N MET A 111 5.40 0.56 -10.16
CA MET A 111 6.86 0.46 -10.14
C MET A 111 7.35 -0.71 -9.28
N ALA A 112 6.76 -0.91 -8.09
CA ALA A 112 7.08 -2.06 -7.23
C ALA A 112 6.76 -3.40 -7.91
N THR A 113 5.61 -3.48 -8.60
CA THR A 113 5.21 -4.68 -9.35
C THR A 113 6.16 -4.94 -10.53
N ALA A 114 6.56 -3.90 -11.26
CA ALA A 114 7.52 -4.00 -12.36
C ALA A 114 8.88 -4.51 -11.88
N LEU A 115 9.38 -4.01 -10.74
CA LEU A 115 10.62 -4.49 -10.12
C LEU A 115 10.51 -5.96 -9.68
N LEU A 116 9.37 -6.36 -9.10
CA LEU A 116 9.11 -7.75 -8.73
C LEU A 116 9.12 -8.67 -9.95
N ILE A 117 8.47 -8.25 -11.04
CA ILE A 117 8.47 -8.99 -12.31
C ILE A 117 9.90 -9.08 -12.85
N GLN A 118 10.62 -7.97 -12.93
CA GLN A 118 12.01 -7.96 -13.40
C GLN A 118 12.89 -8.93 -12.60
N LEU A 119 12.77 -8.92 -11.27
CA LEU A 119 13.54 -9.79 -10.39
C LEU A 119 13.18 -11.27 -10.60
N LEU A 120 11.90 -11.58 -10.80
CA LEU A 120 11.46 -12.94 -11.15
C LEU A 120 11.94 -13.40 -12.54
N TRP A 121 12.07 -12.48 -13.50
CA TRP A 121 12.64 -12.77 -14.81
C TRP A 121 14.14 -13.01 -14.74
N THR A 122 14.88 -12.26 -13.92
CA THR A 122 16.34 -12.46 -13.76
C THR A 122 16.72 -13.73 -13.01
N LEU A 123 15.80 -14.32 -12.25
CA LEU A 123 16.01 -15.56 -11.49
C LEU A 123 15.63 -16.82 -12.29
N ALA A 124 15.09 -16.67 -13.50
CA ALA A 124 14.73 -17.77 -14.40
C ALA A 124 15.80 -17.96 -15.48
#